data_AF-A0A017HUJ3-F1
#
_entry.id   AF-A0A017HUJ3-F1
#
_cell.length_a   1.000
_cell.length_b   1.000
_cell.length_c   1.000
_cell.angle_alpha   90.00
_cell.angle_beta   90.00
_cell.angle_gamma   90.00
#
_symmetry.space_group_name_H-M   'P 1'
#
loop_
_entity.id
_entity.type
_entity.pdbx_description
1 polymer ?
#
loop_
_entity_poly.entity_id
_entity_poly.type
_entity_poly.pdbx_seq_one_letter_code
_entity_poly.pdbx_strand_id
1 'polypeptide(L)' 'MTLIDALYEARVTLFASAAASPDRLYVEGEGSFEFARTASRLTEMQSAGWGRLAEDTAAQ' A
#
# COMPACT_ATOMS: atom_id res chain seq x y z
N MET A 1 4.11 6.20 -12.17
CA MET A 1 4.53 5.64 -10.87
C MET A 1 4.01 6.56 -9.78
N THR A 2 3.24 6.03 -8.83
CA THR A 2 2.62 6.77 -7.73
C THR A 2 3.45 6.66 -6.44
N LEU A 3 3.15 7.49 -5.43
CA LEU A 3 3.78 7.37 -4.10
C LEU A 3 3.61 5.96 -3.52
N ILE A 4 2.40 5.39 -3.61
CA ILE A 4 2.13 4.04 -3.07
C ILE A 4 2.91 2.97 -3.82
N ASP A 5 3.14 3.13 -5.13
CA ASP A 5 4.00 2.21 -5.89
C ASP A 5 5.43 2.20 -5.31
N ALA A 6 6.02 3.37 -5.09
CA ALA A 6 7.38 3.49 -4.56
C ALA A 6 7.51 2.90 -3.14
N LEU A 7 6.52 3.16 -2.27
CA LEU A 7 6.51 2.60 -0.91
C LEU A 7 6.32 1.08 -0.91
N TYR A 8 5.48 0.57 -1.81
CA TYR A 8 5.25 -0.87 -1.98
C TYR A 8 6.53 -1.57 -2.44
N GLU A 9 7.20 -1.04 -3.46
CA GLU A 9 8.47 -1.57 -4.01
C GLU A 9 9.59 -1.53 -2.97
N ALA A 10 9.67 -0.46 -2.18
CA ALA A 10 10.63 -0.33 -1.08
C ALA A 10 10.25 -1.12 0.19
N ARG A 11 9.15 -1.89 0.17
CA ARG A 11 8.65 -2.68 1.31
C ARG A 11 8.49 -1.86 2.60
N VAL A 12 8.10 -0.59 2.47
CA VAL A 12 7.93 0.32 3.60
C VAL A 12 6.71 -0.09 4.42
N THR A 13 6.85 -0.10 5.74
CA THR A 13 5.74 -0.19 6.69
C THR A 13 5.05 1.17 6.78
N LEU A 14 3.89 1.31 6.13
CA LEU A 14 3.11 2.55 6.10
C LEU A 14 2.01 2.51 7.17
N PHE A 15 1.96 3.55 8.00
CA PHE A 15 0.80 3.83 8.86
C PHE A 15 0.00 4.99 8.26
N ALA A 16 -1.26 4.74 7.93
CA ALA A 16 -2.17 5.74 7.40
C ALA A 16 -3.60 5.43 7.87
N SER A 17 -4.48 6.44 7.85
CA SER A 17 -5.90 6.29 8.11
C SER A 17 -6.70 6.97 7.01
N ALA A 18 -7.91 6.48 6.77
CA ALA A 18 -8.82 7.03 5.79
C ALA A 18 -10.27 6.75 6.19
N ALA A 19 -11.22 7.45 5.57
CA ALA A 19 -12.64 7.34 5.91
C ALA A 19 -13.28 5.98 5.54
N ALA A 20 -12.61 5.17 4.72
CA ALA A 20 -13.08 3.85 4.29
C ALA A 20 -11.88 2.91 3.99
N SER A 21 -12.19 1.63 3.74
CA SER A 21 -11.20 0.66 3.25
C SER A 21 -10.65 1.05 1.87
N PRO A 22 -9.43 0.63 1.50
CA PRO A 22 -8.78 1.08 0.27
C PRO A 22 -9.63 0.93 -1.01
N ASP A 23 -10.36 -0.19 -1.13
CA ASP A 23 -11.26 -0.50 -2.25
C ASP A 23 -12.49 0.43 -2.34
N ARG A 24 -12.77 1.20 -1.29
CA ARG A 24 -13.93 2.11 -1.20
C ARG A 24 -13.56 3.59 -1.20
N LEU A 25 -12.28 3.93 -1.24
CA LEU A 25 -11.83 5.33 -1.18
C LEU A 25 -12.06 6.09 -2.49
N TYR A 26 -12.05 5.40 -3.63
CA TYR A 26 -12.28 6.03 -4.93
C TYR A 26 -12.93 5.06 -5.92
N VAL A 27 -14.25 4.88 -5.74
CA VAL A 27 -15.04 3.86 -6.45
C VAL A 27 -15.42 4.30 -7.87
N GLU A 28 -15.63 5.60 -8.08
CA GLU A 28 -16.09 6.16 -9.35
C GLU A 28 -15.41 7.50 -9.64
N GLY A 29 -15.35 7.88 -10.92
CA GLY A 29 -14.69 9.09 -11.41
C GLY A 29 -13.47 8.81 -12.29
N GLU A 30 -12.90 9.88 -12.83
CA GLU A 30 -11.70 9.84 -13.67
C GLU A 30 -10.50 9.33 -12.84
N GLY A 31 -9.90 8.21 -13.24
CA GLY A 31 -8.79 7.60 -12.50
C GLY A 31 -9.20 6.50 -11.51
N SER A 32 -10.49 6.14 -11.41
CA SER A 32 -10.96 5.05 -10.53
C SER A 32 -10.32 3.69 -10.87
N PHE A 33 -10.13 3.39 -12.15
CA PHE A 33 -9.45 2.17 -12.61
C PHE A 33 -7.98 2.15 -12.22
N GLU A 34 -7.27 3.27 -12.40
CA GLU A 34 -5.88 3.44 -11.99
C GLU A 34 -5.73 3.34 -10.47
N PHE A 35 -6.69 3.91 -9.72
CA PHE A 35 -6.71 3.86 -8.27
C PHE A 35 -6.98 2.46 -7.72
N ALA A 36 -7.72 1.60 -8.43
CA ALA A 36 -7.90 0.21 -8.04
C ALA A 36 -6.55 -0.51 -7.82
N ARG A 37 -5.51 -0.14 -8.57
CA ARG A 37 -4.15 -0.64 -8.40
C ARG A 37 -3.48 -0.14 -7.11
N THR A 38 -3.73 1.11 -6.74
CA THR A 38 -3.31 1.69 -5.45
C THR A 38 -4.01 0.98 -4.30
N ALA A 39 -5.32 0.75 -4.41
CA ALA A 39 -6.12 0.05 -3.41
C ALA A 39 -5.65 -1.40 -3.19
N SER A 40 -5.30 -2.13 -4.27
CA SER A 40 -4.71 -3.48 -4.19
C SER A 40 -3.41 -3.47 -3.39
N ARG A 41 -2.47 -2.58 -3.73
CA ARG A 41 -1.19 -2.47 -3.01
C ARG A 41 -1.39 -2.15 -1.55
N LEU A 42 -2.25 -1.18 -1.23
CA LEU A 42 -2.58 -0.85 0.16
C LEU A 42 -3.19 -2.04 0.91
N THR A 43 -3.94 -2.90 0.25
CA THR A 43 -4.52 -4.12 0.85
C THR A 43 -3.44 -5.16 1.11
N GLU A 44 -2.54 -5.40 0.17
CA GLU A 44 -1.39 -6.30 0.34
C GLU A 44 -0.44 -5.83 1.46
N MET A 45 -0.25 -4.51 1.56
CA MET A 45 0.55 -3.85 2.61
C MET A 45 0.01 -4.04 4.03
N GLN A 46 -1.25 -4.46 4.18
CA GLN A 46 -1.87 -4.76 5.47
C GLN A 46 -1.67 -6.22 5.91
N SER A 47 -1.10 -7.08 5.05
CA SER A 47 -0.87 -8.48 5.40
C SER A 47 0.05 -8.59 6.61
N ALA A 48 -0.19 -9.59 7.46
CA ALA A 48 0.55 -9.75 8.70
C ALA A 48 2.07 -9.76 8.50
N GLY A 49 2.59 -10.16 7.32
CA GLY A 49 4.01 -10.21 6.97
C GLY A 49 4.56 -9.11 6.09
N TRP A 50 3.81 -8.01 5.93
CA TRP A 50 4.36 -6.83 5.30
C TRP A 50 5.50 -6.22 6.12
N GLY A 51 6.55 -5.72 5.47
CA GLY A 51 7.67 -5.03 6.12
C GLY A 51 8.65 -5.90 6.93
N ARG A 52 8.31 -7.16 7.26
CA ARG A 52 9.14 -8.05 8.10
C ARG A 52 10.50 -8.47 7.52
N LEU A 53 10.80 -8.16 6.26
CA LEU A 53 12.12 -8.43 5.67
C LEU A 53 13.17 -7.39 6.10
N ALA A 54 12.76 -6.23 6.63
CA ALA A 54 13.69 -5.18 7.04
C ALA A 54 14.40 -5.48 8.38
N GLU A 55 13.86 -6.39 9.20
CA GLU A 55 14.45 -6.73 10.50
C GLU A 55 15.72 -7.58 10.36
N ASP A 56 15.84 -8.36 9.28
CA ASP A 56 17.01 -9.23 9.05
C ASP A 56 18.23 -8.50 8.45
N THR A 57 18.05 -7.34 7.80
CA THR A 57 19.18 -6.60 7.18
C THR A 57 19.89 -5.66 8.18
N ALA A 58 19.23 -5.28 9.27
CA ALA A 58 19.86 -4.47 10.32
C ALA A 58 20.70 -5.30 11.32
N ALA A 59 20.69 -6.63 11.20
CA ALA A 59 21.40 -7.56 12.08
C ALA A 59 22.66 -8.17 11.44
N GLN A 60 23.14 -7.64 10.31
CA GLN A 60 24.31 -8.15 9.58
C GLN A 60 25.35 -7.07 9.30
#